data_AF-A0A1C6B5S7-F1
#
_entry.id   AF-A0A1C6B5S7-F1
#
_cell.length_a   1.000
_cell.length_b   1.000
_cell.length_c   1.000
_cell.angle_alpha   90.00
_cell.angle_beta   90.00
_cell.angle_gamma   90.00
#
_symmetry.space_group_name_H-M   'P 1'
#
loop_
_entity.id
_entity.type
_entity.pdbx_description
1 polymer ?
#
loop_
_entity_poly.entity_id
_entity_poly.type
_entity_poly.pdbx_seq_one_letter_code
_entity_poly.pdbx_strand_id
1 'polypeptide(L)' 'MTDSTVKNASMIAEDTLIEMKCTACGHIDNVPDWIIGEFAEEYRMSGKHGEVEIECPVCNGPRRRIK' A
#
# COMPACT_ATOMS: atom_id res chain seq x y z
N MET A 1 31.02 3.09 23.03
CA MET A 1 29.82 3.78 22.53
C MET A 1 28.97 2.72 21.85
N THR A 2 27.96 2.21 22.55
CA THR A 2 27.10 1.12 22.05
C THR A 2 26.05 1.70 21.13
N ASP A 3 26.13 1.27 19.87
CA ASP A 3 25.17 1.49 18.80
C ASP A 3 23.75 1.22 19.32
N SER A 4 22.96 2.29 19.42
CA SER A 4 21.59 2.26 19.93
C SER A 4 20.57 2.15 18.80
N THR A 5 20.96 1.50 17.70
CA THR A 5 20.05 1.28 16.58
C THR A 5 19.39 -0.08 16.75
N VAL A 6 18.07 -0.10 16.61
CA VAL A 6 17.21 -1.29 16.53
C VAL A 6 16.80 -1.92 17.88
N LYS A 7 16.06 -1.15 18.70
CA LYS A 7 15.23 -1.71 19.79
C LYS A 7 13.78 -1.27 19.64
N ASN A 8 13.15 -1.71 18.55
CA ASN A 8 11.72 -1.50 18.31
C ASN A 8 11.17 -2.45 17.23
N ALA A 9 11.75 -3.64 17.08
CA ALA A 9 11.16 -4.75 16.30
C ALA A 9 10.20 -5.61 17.17
N SER A 10 9.47 -5.00 18.10
CA SER A 10 8.60 -5.71 19.03
C SER A 10 7.14 -5.48 18.62
N MET A 11 6.56 -6.50 17.99
CA MET A 11 5.14 -6.64 17.61
C MET A 11 4.69 -5.90 16.34
N ILE A 12 5.25 -6.27 15.19
CA ILE A 12 4.53 -6.10 13.92
C ILE A 12 3.77 -7.41 13.75
N ALA A 13 2.44 -7.39 13.90
CA ALA A 13 1.61 -8.48 13.39
C ALA A 13 2.04 -8.73 11.95
N GLU A 14 2.26 -9.98 11.53
CA GLU A 14 2.74 -10.28 10.17
C GLU A 14 1.95 -9.45 9.16
N ASP A 15 2.58 -8.39 8.63
CA ASP A 15 1.88 -7.45 7.76
C ASP A 15 1.40 -8.24 6.56
N THR A 16 0.08 -8.35 6.40
CA THR A 16 -0.48 -9.03 5.24
C THR A 16 -0.18 -8.16 4.02
N LEU A 17 0.76 -8.58 3.19
CA LEU A 17 1.14 -7.87 1.99
C LEU A 17 0.19 -8.25 0.85
N ILE A 18 -0.25 -7.24 0.11
CA ILE A 18 -1.01 -7.40 -1.13
C ILE A 18 -0.18 -6.95 -2.32
N GLU A 19 -0.30 -7.69 -3.41
CA GLU A 19 0.37 -7.35 -4.66
C GLU A 19 -0.44 -6.29 -5.42
N MET A 20 0.22 -5.18 -5.76
CA MET A 20 -0.37 -4.02 -6.44
C MET A 20 0.37 -3.79 -7.75
N LYS A 21 -0.36 -3.58 -8.84
CA LYS A 21 0.21 -3.30 -10.17
C LYS A 21 -0.20 -1.93 -10.68
N CYS A 22 0.79 -1.16 -11.14
CA CYS A 22 0.55 0.06 -11.89
C CYS A 22 -0.04 -0.29 -13.25
N THR A 23 -1.19 0.31 -13.58
CA THR A 23 -1.87 0.09 -14.86
C THR A 23 -1.23 0.88 -16.00
N ALA A 24 -0.40 1.89 -15.70
CA ALA A 24 0.29 2.71 -16.69
C ALA A 24 1.67 2.14 -17.10
N CYS A 25 2.53 1.78 -16.14
CA CYS A 25 3.89 1.29 -16.44
C CYS A 25 4.11 -0.20 -16.16
N GLY A 26 3.14 -0.89 -15.54
CA GLY A 26 3.24 -2.31 -15.22
C GLY A 26 4.08 -2.66 -13.99
N HIS A 27 4.64 -1.67 -13.27
CA HIS A 27 5.38 -1.90 -12.04
C HIS A 27 4.51 -2.64 -11.00
N ILE A 28 5.08 -3.67 -10.38
CA ILE A 28 4.45 -4.51 -9.36
C ILE A 28 5.17 -4.28 -8.04
N ASP A 29 4.41 -4.08 -6.98
CA ASP A 29 4.93 -3.84 -5.64
C ASP A 29 4.03 -4.49 -4.58
N ASN A 30 4.62 -4.88 -3.44
CA ASN A 30 3.92 -5.49 -2.33
C ASN A 30 3.69 -4.45 -1.24
N VAL A 31 2.42 -4.21 -0.91
CA VAL A 31 2.04 -3.13 0.01
C VAL A 31 1.24 -3.73 1.16
N PRO A 32 1.42 -3.27 2.41
CA PRO A 32 0.60 -3.73 3.52
C PRO A 32 -0.89 -3.47 3.29
N ASP A 33 -1.75 -4.47 3.56
CA ASP A 33 -3.19 -4.43 3.34
C ASP A 33 -3.88 -3.31 4.15
N TRP A 34 -3.34 -2.97 5.32
CA TRP A 34 -3.86 -1.88 6.15
C TRP A 34 -3.85 -0.54 5.42
N ILE A 35 -2.93 -0.34 4.46
CA ILE A 35 -2.90 0.88 3.64
C ILE A 35 -4.20 1.04 2.85
N ILE A 36 -4.77 -0.08 2.38
CA ILE A 36 -6.03 -0.07 1.64
C ILE A 36 -7.18 0.30 2.55
N GLY A 37 -7.15 -0.14 3.81
CA GLY A 37 -8.12 0.25 4.83
C GLY A 37 -8.18 1.76 5.02
N GLU A 38 -7.01 2.41 5.16
CA GLU A 38 -6.89 3.86 5.30
C GLU A 38 -7.45 4.60 4.07
N PHE A 39 -7.07 4.17 2.86
CA PHE A 39 -7.56 4.80 1.62
C PHE A 39 -9.02 4.46 1.29
N ALA A 40 -9.56 3.34 1.80
CA ALA A 40 -10.93 2.92 1.54
C ALA A 40 -11.96 3.85 2.18
N GLU A 41 -11.66 4.47 3.32
CA GLU A 41 -12.54 5.46 3.94
C GLU A 41 -12.64 6.73 3.09
N GLU A 42 -11.51 7.25 2.60
CA GLU A 42 -11.48 8.37 1.66
C GLU A 42 -12.21 8.05 0.35
N TYR A 43 -12.02 6.83 -0.18
CA TYR A 43 -12.70 6.39 -1.41
C TYR A 43 -14.22 6.27 -1.21
N ARG A 44 -14.69 5.75 -0.06
CA ARG A 44 -16.12 5.69 0.29
C ARG A 44 -16.75 7.08 0.39
N MET A 45 -16.05 8.04 0.99
CA MET A 45 -16.53 9.43 1.08
C MET A 45 -16.61 10.12 -0.29
N SER A 46 -15.79 9.69 -1.25
CA SER A 46 -15.79 10.25 -2.61
C SER A 46 -16.94 9.77 -3.52
N GLY A 47 -17.79 8.83 -3.05
CA GLY A 47 -18.91 8.28 -3.83
C GLY A 47 -18.48 7.39 -5.01
N LYS A 48 -17.17 7.12 -5.17
CA LYS A 48 -16.64 6.21 -6.18
C LYS A 48 -16.77 4.77 -5.70
N HIS A 49 -17.73 4.04 -6.26
CA HIS A 49 -17.80 2.58 -6.11
C HIS A 49 -16.76 1.91 -7.01
N GLY A 50 -15.50 1.85 -6.55
CA GLY A 50 -14.38 1.25 -7.29
C GLY A 50 -13.31 0.67 -6.39
N GLU A 51 -12.36 -0.06 -6.98
CA GLU A 51 -11.16 -0.52 -6.28
C GLU A 51 -10.27 0.68 -5.88
N VAL A 52 -9.62 0.58 -4.72
CA VAL A 52 -8.70 1.62 -4.23
C VAL A 52 -7.53 1.77 -5.22
N GLU A 53 -7.36 2.98 -5.73
CA GLU A 53 -6.24 3.36 -6.56
C GLU A 53 -5.22 4.14 -5.73
N ILE A 54 -3.95 3.73 -5.83
CA ILE A 54 -2.83 4.43 -5.19
C ILE A 54 -1.85 4.87 -6.28
N GLU A 55 -1.01 5.88 -6.01
CA GLU A 55 0.00 6.33 -6.95
C GLU A 55 1.16 5.34 -7.09
N CYS A 56 1.62 5.13 -8.32
CA CYS A 56 2.82 4.38 -8.63
C CYS A 56 4.08 5.20 -8.31
N PRO A 57 5.04 4.66 -7.54
CA PRO A 57 6.27 5.39 -7.23
C PRO A 57 7.19 5.62 -8.44
N VAL A 58 6.96 4.91 -9.55
CA VAL A 58 7.80 4.98 -10.77
C VAL A 58 7.31 6.04 -11.75
N CYS A 59 6.00 6.15 -11.94
CA CYS A 59 5.41 7.00 -12.98
C CYS A 59 4.25 7.87 -12.51
N ASN A 60 3.92 7.86 -11.22
CA ASN A 60 2.76 8.53 -10.62
C ASN A 60 1.40 8.11 -11.22
N GLY A 61 1.37 7.06 -12.03
CA GLY A 61 0.15 6.50 -12.60
C GLY A 61 -0.63 5.66 -11.59
N PRO A 62 -1.92 5.37 -11.87
CA PRO A 62 -2.78 4.63 -10.95
C PRO A 62 -2.35 3.16 -10.83
N ARG A 63 -2.30 2.66 -9.60
CA ARG A 63 -2.03 1.25 -9.26
C ARG A 63 -3.23 0.61 -8.57
N ARG A 64 -3.52 -0.64 -8.93
CA ARG A 64 -4.65 -1.44 -8.42
C ARG A 64 -4.17 -2.79 -7.93
N ARG A 65 -4.96 -3.42 -7.06
CA ARG A 65 -4.67 -4.76 -6.55
C ARG A 65 -4.72 -5.78 -7.69
N ILE A 66 -3.77 -6.71 -7.70
CA ILE A 66 -3.83 -7.87 -8.59
C ILE A 66 -4.82 -8.89 -7.98
N LYS A 67 -5.81 -9.30 -8.77
CA LYS A 67 -6.78 -10.35 -8.41
C LYS A 67 -6.25 -11.74 -8.73
#